data_AF-A0A7J7H1N2-F1
#
_entry.id   AF-A0A7J7H1N2-F1
#
_cell.length_a   1.000
_cell.length_b   1.000
_cell.length_c   1.000
_cell.angle_alpha   90.00
_cell.angle_beta   90.00
_cell.angle_gamma   90.00
#
_symmetry.space_group_name_H-M   'P 1'
#
loop_
_entity.id
_entity.type
_entity.pdbx_description
1 polymer ?
#
loop_
_entity_poly.entity_id
_entity_poly.type
_entity_poly.pdbx_seq_one_letter_code
_entity_poly.pdbx_strand_id
1 'polypeptide(L)'
;MLHPKKILTILARCFLIQFTFTQFLNLCTNRKIVQNVLRARESGKGVLTAPFRLLKSNRLGVILTFAVYKTYLPSNATSSERIQATDRYLGGVFDIESNVEKLLQQLASKQTILVNVYDTTNFSHPISMYGLNVSNDRLQHVSTLNFGDPFRKHEMRCRFKQKPPCPWFAMMISIGILVIALLLGHIINATVNRIAKVEDDYHEMMELKK
;
A
#
# COMPACT_ATOMS: atom_id res chain seq x y z
N MET A 1 13.61 -30.33 -18.61
CA MET A 1 14.59 -29.54 -17.83
C MET A 1 15.59 -28.91 -18.79
N LEU A 2 15.84 -27.60 -18.73
CA LEU A 2 16.86 -26.96 -19.56
C LEU A 2 18.26 -27.27 -19.01
N HIS A 3 19.20 -27.69 -19.87
CA HIS A 3 20.59 -27.93 -19.49
C HIS A 3 21.26 -26.64 -18.97
N PRO A 4 22.07 -26.68 -17.90
CA PRO A 4 22.74 -25.50 -17.33
C PRO A 4 23.55 -24.68 -18.35
N LYS A 5 24.19 -25.31 -19.33
CA LYS A 5 24.89 -24.61 -20.43
C LYS A 5 23.93 -23.74 -21.27
N LYS A 6 22.71 -24.20 -21.55
CA LYS A 6 21.71 -23.42 -22.32
C LYS A 6 21.16 -22.24 -21.51
N ILE A 7 21.01 -22.39 -20.19
CA ILE A 7 20.57 -21.31 -19.31
C ILE A 7 21.59 -20.18 -19.28
N LEU A 8 22.88 -20.51 -19.21
CA LEU A 8 23.98 -19.54 -19.25
C LEU A 8 23.98 -18.74 -20.56
N THR A 9 23.80 -19.40 -21.71
CA THR A 9 23.72 -18.72 -23.02
C THR A 9 22.51 -17.80 -23.16
N ILE A 10 21.35 -18.23 -22.65
CA ILE A 10 20.11 -17.46 -22.69
C ILE A 10 20.26 -16.18 -21.87
N LEU A 11 20.80 -16.31 -20.67
CA LEU A 11 20.94 -15.17 -19.78
C LEU A 11 22.06 -14.25 -20.26
N ALA A 12 23.14 -14.73 -20.89
CA ALA A 12 24.26 -13.88 -21.35
C ALA A 12 23.85 -12.76 -22.30
N ARG A 13 22.63 -12.82 -22.84
CA ARG A 13 22.00 -11.82 -23.70
C ARG A 13 21.00 -10.90 -22.98
N CYS A 14 20.90 -10.98 -21.65
CA CYS A 14 20.17 -10.04 -20.82
C CYS A 14 20.93 -8.71 -20.77
N PHE A 15 20.42 -7.69 -21.46
CA PHE A 15 20.82 -6.31 -21.21
C PHE A 15 19.94 -5.79 -20.06
N LEU A 16 20.37 -6.08 -18.84
CA LEU A 16 19.77 -5.48 -17.66
C LEU A 16 20.41 -4.11 -17.48
N ILE A 17 19.60 -3.06 -17.65
CA ILE A 17 20.01 -1.71 -17.29
C ILE A 17 20.44 -1.81 -15.81
N GLN A 18 21.74 -1.58 -15.55
CA GLN A 18 22.34 -1.41 -14.22
C GLN A 18 22.96 -2.62 -13.48
N PHE A 19 23.35 -3.70 -14.16
CA PHE A 19 24.06 -4.84 -13.53
C PHE A 19 25.48 -5.07 -14.11
N THR A 20 26.48 -5.26 -13.24
CA THR A 20 27.86 -5.65 -13.63
C THR A 20 27.94 -7.15 -13.98
N PHE A 21 28.99 -7.58 -14.72
CA PHE A 21 29.18 -8.97 -15.17
C PHE A 21 29.09 -10.03 -14.04
N THR A 22 29.59 -9.71 -12.85
CA THR A 22 29.51 -10.58 -11.65
C THR A 22 28.07 -10.78 -11.17
N GLN A 23 27.27 -9.73 -11.30
CA GLN A 23 25.87 -9.69 -10.91
C GLN A 23 25.04 -10.52 -11.90
N PHE A 24 25.40 -10.48 -13.19
CA PHE A 24 24.86 -11.30 -14.25
C PHE A 24 25.07 -12.83 -14.02
N LEU A 25 26.26 -13.25 -13.57
CA LEU A 25 26.54 -14.64 -13.18
C LEU A 25 25.66 -15.12 -12.02
N ASN A 26 25.50 -14.28 -10.99
CA ASN A 26 24.61 -14.60 -9.85
C ASN A 26 23.13 -14.65 -10.24
N LEU A 27 22.71 -13.88 -11.25
CA LEU A 27 21.36 -13.98 -11.82
C LEU A 27 21.10 -15.34 -12.48
N CYS A 28 22.12 -15.95 -13.08
CA CYS A 28 22.02 -17.24 -13.76
C CYS A 28 21.79 -18.42 -12.82
N THR A 29 22.29 -18.32 -11.60
CA THR A 29 22.13 -19.35 -10.58
C THR A 29 20.78 -19.24 -9.86
N ASN A 30 20.13 -18.07 -9.89
CA ASN A 30 18.90 -17.83 -9.17
C ASN A 30 17.66 -18.36 -9.93
N ARG A 31 17.07 -19.45 -9.42
CA ARG A 31 15.90 -20.11 -10.02
C ARG A 31 14.72 -19.17 -10.26
N LYS A 32 14.45 -18.20 -9.38
CA LYS A 32 13.34 -17.25 -9.53
C LYS A 32 13.50 -16.38 -10.78
N ILE A 33 14.74 -16.00 -11.08
CA ILE A 33 15.12 -15.15 -12.21
C ILE A 33 15.10 -15.95 -13.50
N VAL A 34 15.67 -17.16 -13.49
CA VAL A 34 15.61 -18.09 -14.62
C VAL A 34 14.16 -18.35 -15.04
N GLN A 35 13.28 -18.65 -14.07
CA GLN A 35 11.86 -18.85 -14.34
C GLN A 35 11.19 -17.60 -14.91
N ASN A 36 11.58 -16.41 -14.46
CA ASN A 36 11.03 -15.17 -14.98
C ASN A 36 11.40 -14.94 -16.45
N VAL A 37 12.66 -15.17 -16.79
CA VAL A 37 13.17 -15.05 -18.16
C VAL A 37 12.49 -16.03 -19.11
N LEU A 38 12.29 -17.28 -18.67
CA LEU A 38 11.55 -18.28 -19.46
C LEU A 38 10.10 -17.85 -19.69
N ARG A 39 9.41 -17.35 -18.66
CA ARG A 39 8.04 -16.81 -18.80
C ARG A 39 7.98 -15.58 -19.70
N ALA A 40 9.00 -14.70 -19.66
CA ALA A 40 9.05 -13.49 -20.48
C ALA A 40 9.07 -13.83 -21.98
N ARG A 41 9.95 -14.75 -22.39
CA ARG A 41 10.07 -15.17 -23.79
C ARG A 41 8.90 -16.00 -24.31
N GLU A 42 8.22 -16.73 -23.43
CA GLU A 42 7.06 -17.53 -23.83
C GLU A 42 5.83 -16.64 -23.98
N SER A 43 5.64 -15.71 -23.04
CA SER A 43 4.43 -14.87 -23.00
C SER A 43 4.48 -13.66 -23.93
N GLY A 44 5.66 -13.13 -24.26
CA GLY A 44 5.77 -11.86 -24.99
C GLY A 44 5.35 -10.64 -24.17
N LYS A 45 5.18 -10.77 -22.86
CA LYS A 45 4.73 -9.71 -21.96
C LYS A 45 5.78 -9.43 -20.88
N GLY A 46 5.64 -8.27 -20.23
CA GLY A 46 6.40 -7.95 -19.03
C GLY A 46 6.01 -8.87 -17.87
N VAL A 47 6.99 -9.52 -17.26
CA VAL A 47 6.76 -10.46 -16.15
C VAL A 47 7.63 -10.13 -14.95
N LEU A 48 7.09 -10.35 -13.76
CA LEU A 48 7.71 -10.06 -12.47
C LEU A 48 8.17 -11.34 -11.77
N THR A 49 9.34 -11.30 -11.15
CA THR A 49 9.78 -12.36 -10.24
C THR A 49 8.93 -12.39 -8.96
N ALA A 50 8.90 -13.54 -8.29
CA ALA A 50 8.44 -13.58 -6.91
C ALA A 50 9.36 -12.71 -6.04
N PRO A 51 8.85 -12.08 -4.97
CA PRO A 51 9.67 -11.23 -4.11
C PRO A 51 10.88 -11.98 -3.55
N PHE A 52 12.04 -11.32 -3.57
CA PHE A 52 13.29 -11.86 -3.03
C PHE A 52 14.24 -10.75 -2.61
N ARG A 53 15.25 -11.10 -1.81
CA ARG A 53 16.27 -10.14 -1.40
C ARG A 53 17.22 -9.85 -2.56
N LEU A 54 17.35 -8.58 -2.91
CA LEU A 54 18.23 -8.11 -3.98
C LEU A 54 19.69 -8.21 -3.53
N LEU A 55 20.57 -8.69 -4.42
CA LEU A 55 21.97 -8.97 -4.07
C LEU A 55 22.76 -7.74 -3.61
N LYS A 56 22.42 -6.54 -4.11
CA LYS A 56 23.16 -5.30 -3.83
C LYS A 56 22.71 -4.60 -2.55
N SER A 57 21.40 -4.54 -2.31
CA SER A 57 20.82 -3.80 -1.19
C SER A 57 20.40 -4.70 -0.03
N ASN A 58 20.32 -6.02 -0.23
CA ASN A 58 19.70 -6.99 0.69
C ASN A 58 18.24 -6.66 1.05
N ARG A 59 17.64 -5.67 0.37
CA ARG A 59 16.24 -5.27 0.50
C ARG A 59 15.36 -6.15 -0.34
N LEU A 60 14.09 -6.22 0.03
CA LEU A 60 13.13 -7.00 -0.73
C LEU A 60 12.77 -6.27 -2.03
N GLY A 61 12.83 -7.00 -3.14
CA GLY A 61 12.51 -6.44 -4.44
C GLY A 61 12.01 -7.48 -5.42
N VAL A 62 11.66 -6.99 -6.60
CA VAL A 62 11.23 -7.78 -7.75
C VAL A 62 11.99 -7.33 -8.99
N ILE A 63 12.13 -8.25 -9.93
CA ILE A 63 12.72 -7.96 -11.25
C ILE A 63 11.61 -8.04 -12.28
N LEU A 64 11.43 -6.95 -13.02
CA LEU A 64 10.64 -6.91 -14.24
C LEU A 64 11.50 -7.37 -15.40
N THR A 65 10.97 -8.23 -16.26
CA THR A 65 11.67 -8.75 -17.42
C THR A 65 10.78 -8.71 -18.65
N PHE A 66 11.33 -8.19 -19.74
CA PHE A 66 10.77 -8.25 -21.09
C PHE A 66 11.72 -9.05 -21.99
N ALA A 67 11.17 -9.90 -22.84
CA ALA A 67 11.92 -10.51 -23.92
C ALA A 67 11.95 -9.56 -25.12
N VAL A 68 13.13 -9.44 -25.73
CA VAL A 68 13.36 -8.69 -26.96
C VAL A 68 13.50 -9.70 -28.09
N TYR A 69 12.61 -9.58 -29.07
CA TYR A 69 12.54 -10.47 -30.22
C TYR A 69 13.23 -9.88 -31.44
N LYS A 70 13.58 -10.74 -32.38
CA LYS A 70 14.04 -10.33 -33.71
C LYS A 70 12.90 -9.67 -34.49
N THR A 71 13.26 -8.75 -35.39
CA THR A 71 12.34 -7.91 -36.15
C THR A 71 11.34 -8.67 -37.03
N TYR A 72 11.67 -9.89 -37.43
CA TYR A 72 10.81 -10.73 -38.27
C TYR A 72 9.76 -11.55 -37.50
N LEU A 73 9.63 -11.36 -36.18
CA LEU A 73 8.62 -12.08 -35.40
C LEU A 73 7.20 -11.62 -35.81
N PRO A 74 6.31 -12.52 -36.25
CA PRO A 74 4.94 -12.16 -36.58
C PRO A 74 4.15 -11.75 -35.33
N SER A 75 3.17 -10.84 -35.50
CA SER A 75 2.37 -10.30 -34.39
C SER A 75 1.53 -11.36 -33.67
N ASN A 76 1.12 -12.40 -34.38
CA ASN A 76 0.36 -13.55 -33.88
C ASN A 76 1.24 -14.77 -33.55
N ALA A 77 2.54 -14.56 -33.30
CA ALA A 77 3.49 -15.63 -33.03
C ALA A 77 3.07 -16.52 -31.85
N THR A 78 3.21 -17.83 -32.05
CA THR A 78 3.07 -18.87 -31.04
C THR A 78 4.19 -18.80 -30.00
N SER A 79 3.98 -19.43 -28.84
CA SER A 79 5.01 -19.48 -27.78
C SER A 79 6.34 -20.08 -28.29
N SER A 80 6.31 -21.08 -29.16
CA SER A 80 7.52 -21.68 -29.76
C SER A 80 8.27 -20.72 -30.66
N GLU A 81 7.57 -19.99 -31.53
CA GLU A 81 8.19 -19.00 -32.43
C GLU A 81 8.81 -17.85 -31.64
N ARG A 82 8.15 -17.40 -30.57
CA ARG A 82 8.71 -16.39 -29.66
C ARG A 82 9.99 -16.88 -29.00
N ILE A 83 10.01 -18.11 -28.49
CA ILE A 83 11.24 -18.70 -27.89
C ILE A 83 12.39 -18.71 -28.91
N GLN A 84 12.13 -19.09 -30.15
CA GLN A 84 13.16 -19.18 -31.19
C GLN A 84 13.64 -17.80 -31.68
N ALA A 85 12.72 -16.83 -31.74
CA ALA A 85 13.01 -15.47 -32.15
C ALA A 85 13.53 -14.57 -31.03
N THR A 86 13.61 -15.07 -29.80
CA THR A 86 14.15 -14.29 -28.66
C THR A 86 15.62 -14.00 -28.91
N ASP A 87 15.97 -12.72 -29.00
CA ASP A 87 17.35 -12.28 -29.16
C ASP A 87 17.98 -11.91 -27.82
N ARG A 88 17.28 -11.10 -27.03
CA ARG A 88 17.78 -10.51 -25.78
C ARG A 88 16.69 -10.42 -24.73
N TYR A 89 17.06 -9.99 -23.54
CA TYR A 89 16.11 -9.63 -22.49
C TYR A 89 16.45 -8.26 -21.95
N LEU A 90 15.41 -7.48 -21.69
CA LEU A 90 15.48 -6.24 -20.95
C LEU A 90 14.91 -6.49 -19.57
N GLY A 91 15.53 -5.95 -18.52
CA GLY A 91 14.89 -5.98 -17.23
C GLY A 91 15.29 -4.83 -16.34
N GLY A 92 14.46 -4.61 -15.33
CA GLY A 92 14.59 -3.55 -14.34
C GLY A 92 14.40 -4.12 -12.95
N VAL A 93 15.21 -3.62 -12.02
CA VAL A 93 15.10 -3.99 -10.61
C VAL A 93 14.23 -2.97 -9.89
N PHE A 94 13.18 -3.46 -9.26
CA PHE A 94 12.29 -2.67 -8.44
C PHE A 94 12.58 -2.99 -6.98
N ASP A 95 13.24 -2.04 -6.32
CA ASP A 95 13.32 -2.01 -4.86
C ASP A 95 11.97 -1.51 -4.33
N ILE A 96 11.12 -2.49 -3.98
CA ILE A 96 9.75 -2.22 -3.52
C ILE A 96 9.79 -1.43 -2.21
N GLU A 97 10.73 -1.76 -1.32
CA GLU A 97 10.85 -1.13 0.00
C GLU A 97 11.12 0.36 -0.12
N SER A 98 12.13 0.73 -0.90
CA SER A 98 12.50 2.13 -1.12
C SER A 98 11.42 2.92 -1.86
N ASN A 99 10.77 2.30 -2.85
CA ASN A 99 9.77 2.98 -3.68
C ASN A 99 8.48 3.24 -2.90
N VAL A 100 8.00 2.24 -2.14
CA VAL A 100 6.80 2.39 -1.33
C VAL A 100 7.04 3.39 -0.19
N GLU A 101 8.23 3.36 0.45
CA GLU A 101 8.53 4.32 1.52
C GLU A 101 8.49 5.77 1.03
N LYS A 102 9.08 6.06 -0.15
CA LYS A 102 9.03 7.39 -0.75
C LYS A 102 7.58 7.85 -1.01
N LEU A 103 6.74 6.97 -1.56
CA LEU A 103 5.33 7.28 -1.81
C LEU A 103 4.57 7.56 -0.51
N LEU A 104 4.76 6.73 0.53
CA LEU A 104 4.12 6.94 1.83
C LEU A 104 4.57 8.23 2.52
N GLN A 105 5.83 8.61 2.31
CA GLN A 105 6.37 9.86 2.83
C GLN A 105 5.74 11.08 2.14
N GLN A 106 5.53 11.02 0.82
CA GLN A 106 4.85 12.08 0.07
C GLN A 106 3.38 12.27 0.48
N LEU A 107 2.69 11.18 0.84
CA LEU A 107 1.29 11.23 1.26
C LEU A 107 1.10 11.76 2.70
N ALA A 108 2.16 12.20 3.39
CA ALA A 108 2.17 12.61 4.81
C ALA A 108 1.56 11.56 5.77
N SER A 109 1.39 10.32 5.31
CA SER A 109 0.59 9.29 5.97
C SER A 109 1.43 8.34 6.83
N LYS A 110 2.75 8.54 6.91
CA LYS A 110 3.69 7.67 7.63
C LYS A 110 3.33 7.51 9.11
N GLN A 111 2.68 8.49 9.73
CA GLN A 111 2.36 8.46 11.16
C GLN A 111 0.98 7.83 11.48
N THR A 112 0.06 7.81 10.52
CA THR A 112 -1.34 7.41 10.76
C THR A 112 -1.68 6.05 10.17
N ILE A 113 -1.10 5.67 9.03
CA ILE A 113 -1.45 4.45 8.29
C ILE A 113 -0.23 3.52 8.18
N LEU A 114 -0.46 2.24 8.49
CA LEU A 114 0.43 1.14 8.21
C LEU A 114 0.00 0.51 6.88
N VAL A 115 0.96 0.31 5.98
CA VAL A 115 0.73 -0.27 4.66
C VAL A 115 1.60 -1.50 4.52
N ASN A 116 0.96 -2.61 4.17
CA ASN A 116 1.63 -3.85 3.82
C ASN A 116 1.28 -4.20 2.38
N VAL A 117 2.25 -4.67 1.60
CA VAL A 117 2.03 -5.14 0.23
C VAL A 117 2.36 -6.62 0.19
N TYR A 118 1.50 -7.41 -0.44
CA TYR A 118 1.64 -8.85 -0.56
C TYR A 118 1.58 -9.28 -2.02
N ASP A 119 2.42 -10.25 -2.38
CA ASP A 119 2.20 -11.10 -3.55
C ASP A 119 1.26 -12.24 -3.13
N THR A 120 0.02 -12.19 -3.64
CA THR A 120 -1.06 -13.16 -3.37
C THR A 120 -1.27 -14.13 -4.52
N THR A 121 -0.27 -14.30 -5.39
CA THR A 121 -0.31 -15.29 -6.47
C THR A 121 -0.59 -16.71 -5.94
N ASN A 122 -0.10 -17.03 -4.74
CA ASN A 122 -0.54 -18.18 -3.96
C ASN A 122 -1.39 -17.69 -2.78
N PHE A 123 -2.71 -17.85 -2.87
CA PHE A 123 -3.65 -17.37 -1.86
C PHE A 123 -3.41 -17.98 -0.47
N SER A 124 -2.97 -19.25 -0.39
CA SER A 124 -2.72 -19.93 0.88
C SER A 124 -1.43 -19.44 1.56
N HIS A 125 -0.46 -18.94 0.78
CA HIS A 125 0.85 -18.52 1.27
C HIS A 125 1.24 -17.17 0.66
N PRO A 126 0.59 -16.08 1.10
CA PRO A 126 0.91 -14.75 0.62
C PRO A 126 2.34 -14.36 1.03
N ILE A 127 3.10 -13.83 0.10
CA ILE A 127 4.50 -13.43 0.33
C ILE A 127 4.53 -11.92 0.59
N SER A 128 4.99 -11.50 1.76
CA SER A 128 5.16 -10.07 2.06
C SER A 128 6.18 -9.45 1.11
N MET A 129 5.76 -8.41 0.40
CA MET A 129 6.58 -7.56 -0.46
C MET A 129 7.06 -6.30 0.25
N TYR A 130 6.26 -5.80 1.18
CA TYR A 130 6.51 -4.59 1.93
C TYR A 130 5.73 -4.61 3.24
N GLY A 131 6.27 -3.97 4.27
CA GLY A 131 5.62 -3.78 5.56
C GLY A 131 6.01 -4.84 6.59
N LEU A 132 5.67 -4.55 7.85
CA LEU A 132 5.95 -5.41 8.99
C LEU A 132 4.79 -6.38 9.19
N ASN A 133 5.09 -7.65 9.47
CA ASN A 133 4.08 -8.64 9.86
C ASN A 133 3.60 -8.35 11.28
N VAL A 134 2.64 -7.45 11.42
CA VAL A 134 2.01 -7.11 12.70
C VAL A 134 0.63 -7.77 12.77
N SER A 135 0.32 -8.31 13.96
CA SER A 135 -0.85 -9.14 14.29
C SER A 135 -2.18 -8.66 13.67
N ASN A 136 -3.05 -9.64 13.40
CA ASN A 136 -4.23 -9.58 12.54
C ASN A 136 -5.46 -8.90 13.17
N ASP A 137 -5.28 -8.22 14.30
CA ASP A 137 -6.37 -7.92 15.24
C ASP A 137 -7.05 -6.55 15.02
N ARG A 138 -6.88 -5.94 13.83
CA ARG A 138 -7.44 -4.61 13.51
C ARG A 138 -8.14 -4.58 12.17
N LEU A 139 -9.18 -3.75 12.08
CA LEU A 139 -9.86 -3.38 10.84
C LEU A 139 -8.83 -3.04 9.75
N GLN A 140 -8.88 -3.77 8.64
CA GLN A 140 -7.98 -3.62 7.51
C GLN A 140 -8.77 -3.28 6.25
N HIS A 141 -8.26 -2.36 5.46
CA HIS A 141 -8.73 -2.12 4.10
C HIS A 141 -7.82 -2.87 3.13
N VAL A 142 -8.41 -3.62 2.21
CA VAL A 142 -7.67 -4.39 1.20
C VAL A 142 -7.95 -3.80 -0.17
N SER A 143 -6.89 -3.39 -0.86
CA SER A 143 -6.94 -2.86 -2.22
C SER A 143 -6.15 -3.77 -3.14
N THR A 144 -6.74 -4.18 -4.26
CA THR A 144 -6.04 -4.97 -5.28
C THR A 144 -5.03 -4.10 -6.02
N LEU A 145 -3.79 -4.59 -6.18
CA LEU A 145 -2.73 -3.93 -6.94
C LEU A 145 -2.41 -4.73 -8.21
N ASN A 146 -2.32 -4.03 -9.34
CA ASN A 146 -1.92 -4.62 -10.62
C ASN A 146 -0.62 -3.99 -11.11
N PHE A 147 0.45 -4.79 -11.17
CA PHE A 147 1.76 -4.37 -11.68
C PHE A 147 2.00 -4.76 -13.15
N GLY A 148 0.96 -5.22 -13.85
CA GLY A 148 1.02 -5.52 -15.29
C GLY A 148 1.49 -6.94 -15.66
N ASP A 149 1.93 -7.75 -14.69
CA ASP A 149 2.19 -9.18 -14.91
C ASP A 149 0.88 -9.98 -14.76
N PRO A 150 0.33 -10.57 -15.84
CA PRO A 150 -0.92 -11.33 -15.77
C PRO A 150 -0.81 -12.60 -14.92
N PHE A 151 0.40 -13.08 -14.63
CA PHE A 151 0.65 -14.28 -13.85
C PHE A 151 0.83 -14.00 -12.36
N ARG A 152 0.80 -12.73 -11.93
CA ARG A 152 0.93 -12.37 -10.51
C ARG A 152 -0.19 -11.48 -10.03
N LYS A 153 -0.65 -11.76 -8.82
CA LYS A 153 -1.66 -10.97 -8.12
C LYS A 153 -1.03 -10.32 -6.90
N HIS A 154 -1.38 -9.06 -6.67
CA HIS A 154 -0.84 -8.30 -5.57
C HIS A 154 -1.97 -7.61 -4.82
N GLU A 155 -1.79 -7.46 -3.52
CA GLU A 155 -2.74 -6.78 -2.64
C GLU A 155 -1.98 -5.79 -1.75
N MET A 156 -2.55 -4.61 -1.60
CA MET A 156 -2.20 -3.67 -0.55
C MET A 156 -3.17 -3.81 0.60
N ARG A 157 -2.65 -3.94 1.81
CA ARG A 157 -3.42 -3.97 3.05
C ARG A 157 -3.06 -2.75 3.87
N CYS A 158 -4.02 -1.86 4.05
CA CYS A 158 -3.89 -0.65 4.82
C CYS A 158 -4.58 -0.79 6.18
N ARG A 159 -3.92 -0.31 7.23
CA ARG A 159 -4.42 -0.34 8.61
C ARG A 159 -4.06 0.95 9.32
N PHE A 160 -4.82 1.38 10.31
CA PHE A 160 -4.43 2.52 11.14
C PHE A 160 -3.45 2.10 12.24
N LYS A 161 -2.38 2.89 12.44
CA LYS A 161 -1.35 2.63 13.46
C LYS A 161 -1.90 2.76 14.88
N GLN A 162 -2.72 3.78 15.13
CA GLN A 162 -3.47 3.95 16.37
C GLN A 162 -4.95 3.70 16.12
N LYS A 163 -5.68 3.31 17.18
CA LYS A 163 -7.14 3.36 17.16
C LYS A 163 -7.52 4.82 16.85
N PRO A 164 -8.48 5.10 15.95
CA PRO A 164 -8.97 6.46 15.77
C PRO A 164 -9.28 7.07 17.16
N PRO A 165 -9.03 8.37 17.38
CA PRO A 165 -9.24 8.98 18.69
C PRO A 165 -10.61 8.56 19.21
N CYS A 166 -10.59 7.96 20.39
CA CYS A 166 -11.75 7.28 20.96
C CYS A 166 -12.93 8.28 20.99
N PRO A 167 -14.17 7.88 20.66
CA PRO A 167 -15.34 8.76 20.69
C PRO A 167 -15.62 9.40 22.05
N TRP A 168 -14.87 9.03 23.10
CA TRP A 168 -14.82 9.70 24.39
C TRP A 168 -14.63 11.21 24.28
N PHE A 169 -13.80 11.71 23.37
CA PHE A 169 -13.67 13.16 23.18
C PHE A 169 -14.98 13.80 22.72
N ALA A 170 -15.73 13.13 21.83
CA ALA A 170 -17.04 13.60 21.40
C ALA A 170 -18.09 13.53 22.53
N MET A 171 -18.04 12.48 23.36
CA MET A 171 -18.90 12.36 24.54
C MET A 171 -18.63 13.50 25.54
N MET A 172 -17.36 13.80 25.83
CA MET A 172 -16.97 14.86 26.77
C MET A 172 -17.38 16.24 26.28
N ILE A 173 -17.24 16.52 24.97
CA ILE A 173 -17.67 17.80 24.38
C ILE A 173 -19.19 17.95 24.50
N SER A 174 -19.96 16.90 24.21
CA SER A 174 -21.43 16.93 24.33
C SER A 174 -21.89 17.19 25.77
N ILE A 175 -21.28 16.49 26.75
CA ILE A 175 -21.55 16.71 28.17
C ILE A 175 -21.18 18.14 28.58
N GLY A 176 -20.03 18.65 28.12
CA GLY A 176 -19.60 20.02 28.38
C GLY A 176 -20.61 21.06 27.87
N ILE A 177 -21.12 20.89 26.64
CA ILE A 177 -22.15 21.77 26.05
C ILE A 177 -23.44 21.73 26.88
N LEU A 178 -23.87 20.55 27.33
CA LEU A 178 -25.07 20.40 28.17
C LEU A 178 -24.93 21.14 29.50
N VAL A 179 -23.78 21.01 30.17
CA VAL A 179 -23.51 21.71 31.43
C VAL A 179 -23.53 23.23 31.24
N ILE A 180 -22.90 23.73 30.18
CA ILE A 180 -22.90 25.18 29.87
C ILE A 180 -24.33 25.68 29.62
N ALA A 181 -25.15 24.93 28.87
CA ALA A 181 -26.55 25.29 28.61
C ALA A 181 -27.39 25.32 29.89
N LEU A 182 -27.21 24.34 30.78
CA LEU A 182 -27.91 24.29 32.08
C LEU A 182 -27.52 25.48 32.98
N LEU A 183 -26.23 25.82 33.05
CA LEU A 183 -25.75 26.97 33.82
C LEU A 183 -26.34 28.30 33.31
N LEU A 184 -26.37 28.48 31.99
CA LEU A 184 -27.01 29.66 31.37
C LEU A 184 -28.51 29.71 31.70
N GLY A 185 -29.22 28.58 31.62
CA GLY A 185 -30.63 28.49 32.00
C GLY A 185 -30.88 28.87 33.46
N HIS A 186 -30.03 28.41 34.39
CA HIS A 186 -30.13 28.78 35.80
C HIS A 186 -29.94 30.27 36.04
N ILE A 187 -28.96 30.90 35.37
CA ILE A 187 -28.72 32.35 35.49
C ILE A 187 -29.92 33.13 34.97
N ILE A 188 -30.48 32.74 33.81
CA ILE A 188 -31.65 33.41 33.23
C ILE A 188 -32.88 33.25 34.15
N ASN A 189 -33.15 32.05 34.64
CA ASN A 189 -34.27 31.78 35.55
C ASN A 189 -34.15 32.57 36.86
N ALA A 190 -32.95 32.65 37.44
CA ALA A 190 -32.70 33.44 38.64
C ALA A 190 -32.94 34.95 38.39
N THR A 191 -32.52 35.47 37.24
CA THR A 191 -32.76 36.86 36.84
C THR A 191 -34.25 37.14 36.65
N VAL A 192 -34.97 36.27 35.95
CA VAL A 192 -36.43 36.42 35.74
C VAL A 192 -37.18 36.39 37.07
N ASN A 193 -36.87 35.45 37.96
CA ASN A 193 -37.50 35.39 39.29
C ASN A 193 -37.21 36.63 40.13
N ARG A 194 -36.01 37.22 40.02
CA ARG A 194 -35.70 38.49 40.69
C ARG A 194 -36.50 39.65 40.11
N ILE A 195 -36.63 39.72 38.78
CA ILE A 195 -37.42 40.77 38.12
C ILE A 195 -38.90 40.64 38.51
N ALA A 196 -39.46 39.43 38.45
CA ALA A 196 -40.85 39.18 38.83
C ALA A 196 -41.12 39.59 40.29
N LYS A 197 -40.18 39.31 41.21
CA LYS A 197 -40.30 39.73 42.61
C LYS A 197 -40.26 41.26 42.77
N VAL A 198 -39.41 41.96 42.01
CA VAL A 198 -39.34 43.42 42.05
C VAL A 198 -40.61 44.05 41.46
N GLU A 199 -41.16 43.47 40.39
CA GLU A 199 -42.42 43.91 39.78
C GLU A 199 -43.59 43.73 40.75
N ASP A 200 -43.65 42.58 41.44
CA ASP A 200 -44.69 42.26 42.43
C ASP A 200 -44.61 43.20 43.66
N ASP A 201 -43.41 43.37 44.23
CA ASP A 201 -43.16 44.31 45.34
C ASP A 201 -43.51 45.77 44.93
N TYR A 202 -43.23 46.17 43.67
CA TYR A 202 -43.61 47.49 43.15
C TYR A 202 -45.13 47.64 43.00
N HIS A 203 -45.83 46.59 42.55
CA HIS A 203 -47.27 46.61 42.39
C HIS A 203 -47.98 46.71 43.75
N GLU A 204 -47.51 45.96 44.77
CA GLU A 204 -48.00 46.03 46.15
C GLU A 204 -47.80 47.43 46.75
N MET A 205 -46.64 48.05 46.54
CA MET A 205 -46.37 49.41 46.99
C MET A 205 -47.25 50.47 46.31
N MET A 206 -47.69 50.23 45.07
CA MET A 206 -48.61 51.12 44.35
C MET A 206 -50.05 51.02 44.85
N GLU A 207 -50.51 49.85 45.30
CA GLU A 207 -51.84 49.67 45.88
C GLU A 207 -51.96 50.30 47.27
N LEU A 208 -50.89 50.25 48.08
CA LEU A 208 -50.84 50.85 49.42
C LEU A 208 -50.77 52.39 49.43
N LYS A 209 -50.57 53.02 48.27
CA LYS A 209 -50.43 54.48 48.13
C LYS A 209 -51.73 55.18 47.72
N LYS A 210 -52.85 54.46 47.70
CA LYS A 210 -54.20 54.96 47.37
C LYS A 210 -55.03 55.15 48.62
#